data_AF-A0A4Y2NJZ1-F1
#
_entry.id   AF-A0A4Y2NJZ1-F1
#
_cell.length_a   1.000
_cell.length_b   1.000
_cell.length_c   1.000
_cell.angle_alpha   90.00
_cell.angle_beta   90.00
_cell.angle_gamma   90.00
#
_symmetry.space_group_name_H-M   'P 1'
#
loop_
_entity.id
_entity.type
_entity.pdbx_description
1 polymer ?
#
loop_
_entity_poly.entity_id
_entity_poly.type
_entity_poly.pdbx_seq_one_letter_code
_entity_poly.pdbx_strand_id
1 'polypeptide(L)'
;MDKFREKLFSMKEELGFTSEEMKKPLLMKPKVWMLGRPQVKEKFDIVHNLMGIPHETIIKFPEIFTRRAFITKQRHLYLVHLNRAQYDPTQPLYVSLRDLVLLSDSEFCEKCAQTSVDLYNEFLKTL
;
A
#
# COMPACT_ATOMS: atom_id res chain seq x y z
N MET A 1 -11.25 27.66 12.15
CA MET A 1 -11.29 26.63 11.09
C MET A 1 -10.63 25.37 11.63
N ASP A 2 -11.32 24.25 11.56
CA ASP A 2 -10.99 23.00 12.26
C ASP A 2 -9.73 22.36 11.62
N LYS A 3 -8.63 22.21 12.37
CA LYS A 3 -7.33 21.71 11.85
C LYS A 3 -7.46 20.37 11.11
N PHE A 4 -8.46 19.59 11.49
CA PHE A 4 -8.82 18.34 10.83
C PHE A 4 -9.33 18.54 9.40
N ARG A 5 -10.22 19.51 9.17
CA ARG A 5 -10.80 19.78 7.84
C ARG A 5 -9.77 20.29 6.85
N GLU A 6 -8.85 21.14 7.30
CA GLU A 6 -7.76 21.65 6.45
C GLU A 6 -6.80 20.53 6.03
N LYS A 7 -6.50 19.61 6.95
CA LYS A 7 -5.69 18.43 6.67
C LYS A 7 -6.37 17.49 5.67
N LEU A 8 -7.67 17.25 5.83
CA LEU A 8 -8.44 16.45 4.87
C LEU A 8 -8.49 17.11 3.49
N PHE A 9 -8.64 18.43 3.43
CA PHE A 9 -8.66 19.17 2.17
C PHE A 9 -7.33 19.06 1.43
N SER A 10 -6.21 19.35 2.10
CA SER A 10 -4.87 19.23 1.48
C SER A 10 -4.55 17.80 1.07
N MET A 11 -4.90 16.79 1.87
CA MET A 11 -4.71 15.39 1.49
C MET A 11 -5.58 14.97 0.30
N LYS A 12 -6.81 15.49 0.21
CA LYS A 12 -7.67 15.23 -0.93
C LYS A 12 -7.04 15.76 -2.23
N GLU A 13 -6.60 17.02 -2.23
CA GLU A 13 -6.00 17.67 -3.40
C GLU A 13 -4.65 17.03 -3.78
N GLU A 14 -3.81 16.70 -2.80
CA GLU A 14 -2.49 16.10 -3.05
C GLU A 14 -2.55 14.64 -3.54
N LEU A 15 -3.54 13.87 -3.09
CA LEU A 15 -3.69 12.46 -3.44
C LEU A 15 -4.65 12.25 -4.62
N GLY A 16 -5.37 13.29 -5.04
CA GLY A 16 -6.31 13.24 -6.17
C GLY A 16 -7.60 12.46 -5.88
N PHE A 17 -7.96 12.24 -4.61
CA PHE A 17 -9.22 11.56 -4.27
C PHE A 17 -10.42 12.49 -4.42
N THR A 18 -11.58 11.97 -4.83
CA THR A 18 -12.85 12.70 -4.78
C THR A 18 -13.40 12.76 -3.35
N SER A 19 -14.35 13.68 -3.10
CA SER A 19 -14.98 13.82 -1.79
C SER A 19 -15.74 12.55 -1.35
N GLU A 20 -16.25 11.75 -2.29
CA GLU A 20 -16.96 10.50 -1.98
C GLU A 20 -16.00 9.37 -1.66
N GLU A 21 -14.93 9.25 -2.43
CA GLU A 21 -13.84 8.32 -2.23
C GLU A 21 -13.18 8.47 -0.85
N MET A 22 -13.06 9.71 -0.36
CA MET A 22 -12.51 10.00 0.96
C MET A 22 -13.41 9.55 2.12
N LYS A 23 -14.75 9.50 1.94
CA LYS A 23 -15.68 9.15 3.03
C LYS A 23 -15.50 7.71 3.51
N LYS A 24 -15.28 6.76 2.60
CA LYS A 24 -15.17 5.33 2.95
C LYS A 24 -13.95 5.04 3.85
N PRO A 25 -12.71 5.42 3.50
CA PRO A 25 -11.55 5.18 4.35
C PRO A 25 -11.62 5.98 5.65
N LEU A 26 -12.21 7.19 5.64
CA LEU A 26 -12.44 7.98 6.84
C LEU A 26 -13.31 7.25 7.86
N LEU A 27 -14.38 6.60 7.41
CA LEU A 27 -15.28 5.83 8.25
C LEU A 27 -14.66 4.50 8.68
N MET A 28 -13.93 3.82 7.79
CA MET A 28 -13.35 2.50 8.07
C MET A 28 -12.12 2.57 8.99
N LYS A 29 -11.18 3.48 8.74
CA LYS A 29 -9.96 3.65 9.54
C LYS A 29 -9.58 5.13 9.67
N PRO A 30 -10.26 5.90 10.55
CA PRO A 30 -9.99 7.32 10.76
C PRO A 30 -8.53 7.62 11.14
N LYS A 31 -7.85 6.66 11.82
CA LYS A 31 -6.44 6.77 12.21
C LYS A 31 -5.48 6.96 11.03
N VAL A 32 -5.82 6.47 9.83
CA VAL A 32 -5.00 6.68 8.62
C VAL A 32 -4.90 8.16 8.30
N TRP A 33 -5.98 8.91 8.46
CA TRP A 33 -6.04 10.35 8.21
C TRP A 33 -5.45 11.17 9.36
N MET A 34 -5.20 10.53 10.51
CA MET A 34 -4.48 11.13 11.62
C MET A 34 -2.95 11.09 11.41
N LEU A 35 -2.42 10.26 10.50
CA LEU A 35 -0.99 10.21 10.16
C LEU A 35 -0.48 11.52 9.55
N GLY A 36 0.83 11.78 9.63
CA GLY A 36 1.43 12.99 9.07
C GLY A 36 1.26 13.07 7.55
N ARG A 37 1.04 14.28 7.00
CA ARG A 37 0.88 14.48 5.54
C ARG A 37 2.00 13.84 4.70
N PRO A 38 3.30 14.00 5.06
CA PRO A 38 4.39 13.38 4.29
C PRO A 38 4.33 11.86 4.28
N GLN A 39 3.93 11.24 5.40
CA GLN A 39 3.87 9.79 5.53
C GLN A 39 2.74 9.17 4.71
N VAL A 40 1.60 9.86 4.62
CA VAL A 40 0.48 9.36 3.79
C VAL A 40 0.80 9.53 2.32
N LYS A 41 1.39 10.68 1.94
CA LYS A 41 1.83 10.92 0.57
C LYS A 41 2.87 9.89 0.12
N GLU A 42 3.89 9.62 0.92
CA GLU A 42 4.91 8.61 0.58
C GLU A 42 4.30 7.22 0.34
N LYS A 43 3.39 6.78 1.23
CA LYS A 43 2.71 5.49 1.09
C LYS A 43 1.81 5.46 -0.14
N PHE A 44 1.12 6.56 -0.42
CA PHE A 44 0.30 6.69 -1.61
C PHE A 44 1.15 6.68 -2.88
N ASP A 45 2.25 7.41 -2.94
CA ASP A 45 3.15 7.44 -4.10
C ASP A 45 3.70 6.03 -4.40
N ILE A 46 4.03 5.24 -3.39
CA ILE A 46 4.45 3.84 -3.58
C ILE A 46 3.31 2.99 -4.15
N VAL A 47 2.10 3.10 -3.60
CA VAL A 47 1.00 2.20 -4.00
C VAL A 47 0.35 2.64 -5.32
N HIS A 48 0.16 3.92 -5.54
CA HIS A 48 -0.46 4.44 -6.75
C HIS A 48 0.55 4.61 -7.88
N ASN A 49 1.61 5.38 -7.68
CA ASN A 49 2.52 5.75 -8.77
C ASN A 49 3.53 4.63 -9.10
N LEU A 50 4.05 3.93 -8.09
CA LEU A 50 5.02 2.84 -8.32
C LEU A 50 4.33 1.51 -8.63
N MET A 51 3.34 1.10 -7.83
CA MET A 51 2.66 -0.20 -8.03
C MET A 51 1.52 -0.15 -9.06
N GLY A 52 1.10 1.04 -9.51
CA GLY A 52 0.02 1.20 -10.48
C GLY A 52 -1.39 0.90 -9.96
N ILE A 53 -1.59 0.88 -8.63
CA ILE A 53 -2.89 0.55 -8.04
C ILE A 53 -3.85 1.75 -8.18
N PRO A 54 -5.06 1.56 -8.73
CA PRO A 54 -6.03 2.65 -8.88
C PRO A 54 -6.60 3.11 -7.52
N HIS A 55 -7.03 4.38 -7.46
CA HIS A 55 -7.64 5.00 -6.28
C HIS A 55 -8.77 4.14 -5.69
N GLU A 56 -9.65 3.61 -6.54
CA GLU A 56 -10.79 2.78 -6.13
C GLU A 56 -10.37 1.54 -5.33
N THR A 57 -9.23 0.94 -5.68
CA THR A 57 -8.66 -0.21 -4.98
C THR A 57 -8.00 0.22 -3.69
N ILE A 58 -7.23 1.31 -3.70
CA ILE A 58 -6.60 1.88 -2.50
C ILE A 58 -7.63 2.15 -1.40
N ILE A 59 -8.78 2.72 -1.76
CA ILE A 59 -9.87 3.05 -0.84
C ILE A 59 -10.46 1.81 -0.16
N LYS A 60 -10.51 0.68 -0.87
CA LYS A 60 -11.01 -0.60 -0.35
C LYS A 60 -10.03 -1.24 0.65
N PHE A 61 -8.76 -0.84 0.62
CA PHE A 61 -7.69 -1.40 1.45
C PHE A 61 -6.96 -0.31 2.26
N PRO A 62 -7.62 0.32 3.26
CA PRO A 62 -6.98 1.35 4.08
C PRO A 62 -5.76 0.82 4.87
N GLU A 63 -5.60 -0.50 5.01
CA GLU A 63 -4.43 -1.17 5.57
C GLU A 63 -3.13 -0.70 4.94
N ILE A 64 -3.10 -0.33 3.65
CA ILE A 64 -1.86 0.09 2.96
C ILE A 64 -1.16 1.24 3.67
N PHE A 65 -1.92 2.08 4.38
CA PHE A 65 -1.40 3.22 5.11
C PHE A 65 -0.87 2.86 6.50
N THR A 66 -1.01 1.60 6.95
CA THR A 66 -0.63 1.17 8.31
C THR A 66 0.81 0.67 8.41
N ARG A 67 1.36 0.06 7.35
CA ARG A 67 2.75 -0.43 7.34
C ARG A 67 3.73 0.71 7.01
N ARG A 68 5.01 0.49 7.32
CA ARG A 68 6.11 1.41 6.94
C ARG A 68 6.28 1.37 5.41
N ALA A 69 6.38 2.54 4.79
CA ALA A 69 6.42 2.74 3.35
C ALA A 69 7.47 1.85 2.64
N PHE A 70 8.69 1.84 3.18
CA PHE A 70 9.79 1.06 2.62
C PHE A 70 9.51 -0.44 2.53
N ILE A 71 8.74 -1.02 3.46
CA ILE A 71 8.43 -2.46 3.46
C ILE A 71 7.53 -2.79 2.27
N THR A 72 6.49 -1.98 2.02
CA THR A 72 5.61 -2.16 0.87
C THR A 72 6.39 -2.05 -0.43
N LYS A 73 7.30 -1.06 -0.53
CA LYS A 73 8.18 -0.89 -1.69
C LYS A 73 9.07 -2.11 -1.91
N GLN A 74 9.78 -2.58 -0.88
CA GLN A 74 10.67 -3.74 -0.96
C GLN A 74 9.94 -5.00 -1.42
N ARG A 75 8.77 -5.29 -0.81
CA ARG A 75 7.95 -6.45 -1.19
C ARG A 75 7.43 -6.35 -2.61
N HIS A 76 6.98 -5.17 -3.04
CA HIS A 76 6.58 -4.94 -4.42
C HIS A 76 7.75 -5.18 -5.39
N LEU A 77 8.92 -4.58 -5.14
CA LEU A 77 10.09 -4.75 -6.00
C LEU A 77 10.52 -6.21 -6.09
N TYR A 78 10.44 -6.96 -4.99
CA TYR A 78 10.71 -8.38 -5.01
C TYR A 78 9.70 -9.17 -5.84
N LEU A 79 8.41 -8.87 -5.73
CA LEU A 79 7.39 -9.49 -6.59
C LEU A 79 7.60 -9.12 -8.06
N VAL A 80 8.04 -7.90 -8.38
CA VAL A 80 8.40 -7.51 -9.75
C VAL A 80 9.59 -8.34 -10.24
N HIS A 81 10.64 -8.48 -9.44
CA HIS A 81 11.80 -9.31 -9.76
C HIS A 81 11.42 -10.78 -10.08
N LEU A 82 10.43 -11.31 -9.37
CA LEU A 82 9.91 -12.67 -9.58
C LEU A 82 8.84 -12.77 -10.67
N ASN A 83 8.47 -11.68 -11.36
CA ASN A 83 7.33 -11.60 -12.27
C ASN A 83 5.99 -12.07 -11.63
N ARG A 84 5.80 -11.74 -10.35
CA ARG A 84 4.64 -12.10 -9.51
C ARG A 84 3.87 -10.89 -8.97
N ALA A 85 4.19 -9.68 -9.43
CA ALA A 85 3.48 -8.46 -9.04
C ALA A 85 2.11 -8.37 -9.75
N GLN A 86 1.17 -9.22 -9.37
CA GLN A 86 -0.21 -9.22 -9.85
C GLN A 86 -1.15 -8.81 -8.72
N TYR A 87 -1.80 -7.65 -8.85
CA TYR A 87 -2.71 -7.10 -7.84
C TYR A 87 -4.18 -7.05 -8.31
N ASP A 88 -4.47 -7.60 -9.50
CA ASP A 88 -5.82 -7.76 -10.02
C ASP A 88 -6.43 -9.07 -9.49
N PRO A 89 -7.54 -9.02 -8.72
CA PRO A 89 -8.20 -10.21 -8.18
C PRO A 89 -8.84 -11.10 -9.25
N THR A 90 -8.97 -10.62 -10.49
CA THR A 90 -9.53 -11.40 -11.61
C THR A 90 -8.48 -12.23 -12.35
N GLN A 91 -7.19 -12.00 -12.06
CA GLN A 91 -6.07 -12.63 -12.75
C GLN A 91 -5.47 -13.77 -11.91
N PRO A 92 -4.88 -14.79 -12.55
CA PRO A 92 -4.17 -15.85 -11.83
C PRO A 92 -2.97 -15.27 -11.06
N LEU A 93 -2.59 -15.94 -9.96
CA LEU A 93 -1.50 -15.51 -9.08
C LEU A 93 -1.75 -14.15 -8.40
N TYR A 94 -3.01 -13.77 -8.21
CA TYR A 94 -3.40 -12.58 -7.48
C TYR A 94 -2.74 -12.51 -6.08
N VAL A 95 -2.08 -11.39 -5.82
CA VAL A 95 -1.53 -11.00 -4.52
C VAL A 95 -2.40 -9.91 -3.93
N SER A 96 -3.01 -10.21 -2.79
CA SER A 96 -3.79 -9.24 -2.04
C SER A 96 -2.93 -8.11 -1.48
N LEU A 97 -3.35 -6.86 -1.66
CA LEU A 97 -2.70 -5.69 -1.03
C LEU A 97 -2.70 -5.78 0.50
N ARG A 98 -3.71 -6.44 1.07
CA ARG A 98 -3.77 -6.71 2.51
C ARG A 98 -2.63 -7.63 2.93
N ASP A 99 -2.40 -8.71 2.18
CA ASP A 99 -1.35 -9.69 2.49
C ASP A 99 0.04 -9.09 2.30
N LEU A 100 0.21 -8.30 1.25
CA LEU A 100 1.43 -7.54 0.98
C LEU A 100 1.85 -6.67 2.18
N VAL A 101 0.89 -6.16 2.94
CA VAL A 101 1.12 -5.15 3.98
C VAL A 101 1.07 -5.72 5.40
N LEU A 102 0.20 -6.71 5.65
CA LEU A 102 -0.04 -7.25 6.98
C LEU A 102 0.84 -8.44 7.33
N LEU A 103 1.17 -9.32 6.37
CA LEU A 103 1.91 -10.55 6.65
C LEU A 103 3.30 -10.27 7.22
N SER A 104 3.85 -11.23 7.99
CA SER A 104 5.28 -11.27 8.30
C SER A 104 6.11 -11.52 7.03
N ASP A 105 7.44 -11.35 7.08
CA ASP A 105 8.28 -11.58 5.91
C ASP A 105 8.28 -13.06 5.50
N SER A 106 8.29 -13.99 6.45
CA SER A 106 8.17 -15.43 6.17
C SER A 106 6.84 -15.76 5.49
N GLU A 107 5.72 -15.28 6.04
CA GLU A 107 4.40 -15.55 5.46
C GLU A 107 4.23 -14.89 4.09
N PHE A 108 4.78 -13.69 3.89
CA PHE A 108 4.81 -13.04 2.58
C PHE A 108 5.59 -13.86 1.56
N CYS A 109 6.77 -14.37 1.94
CA CYS A 109 7.59 -15.20 1.06
C CYS A 109 6.86 -16.50 0.68
N GLU A 110 6.21 -17.16 1.64
CA GLU A 110 5.48 -18.39 1.41
C GLU A 110 4.20 -18.17 0.59
N LYS A 111 3.34 -17.22 1.00
CA LYS A 111 1.99 -17.06 0.44
C LYS A 111 1.97 -16.22 -0.84
N CYS A 112 2.78 -15.17 -0.91
CA CYS A 112 2.76 -14.22 -2.03
C CYS A 112 3.90 -14.48 -3.02
N ALA A 113 5.14 -14.56 -2.53
CA ALA A 113 6.31 -14.68 -3.40
C ALA A 113 6.54 -16.13 -3.88
N GLN A 114 6.05 -17.13 -3.15
CA GLN A 114 6.36 -18.55 -3.36
C GLN A 114 7.88 -18.82 -3.37
N THR A 115 8.60 -18.19 -2.44
CA THR A 115 10.07 -18.33 -2.25
C THR A 115 10.43 -18.53 -0.78
N SER A 116 11.70 -18.84 -0.48
CA SER A 116 12.21 -18.78 0.89
C SER A 116 12.40 -17.33 1.36
N VAL A 117 12.41 -17.14 2.68
CA VAL A 117 12.74 -15.85 3.30
C VAL A 117 14.22 -15.48 3.09
N ASP A 118 15.09 -16.48 2.93
CA ASP A 118 16.52 -16.26 2.69
C ASP A 118 16.78 -15.58 1.34
N LEU A 119 16.12 -16.05 0.28
CA LEU A 119 16.21 -15.42 -1.06
C LEU A 119 15.68 -13.98 -1.04
N TYR A 120 14.61 -13.74 -0.27
CA TYR A 120 14.10 -12.39 -0.06
C TYR A 120 15.14 -11.52 0.66
N ASN A 121 15.74 -12.01 1.74
CA ASN A 121 16.78 -11.29 2.48
C ASN A 121 18.03 -11.02 1.62
N GLU A 122 18.41 -11.93 0.73
CA GLU A 122 19.48 -11.71 -0.24
C GLU A 122 19.12 -10.62 -1.25
N PHE A 123 17.91 -10.65 -1.79
CA PHE A 123 17.40 -9.60 -2.68
C PHE A 123 17.40 -8.23 -1.99
N LEU A 124 17.00 -8.15 -0.72
CA LEU A 124 16.98 -6.88 0.03
C LEU A 124 18.37 -6.24 0.15
N LYS A 125 19.46 -7.00 0.06
CA LYS A 125 20.83 -6.47 0.07
C LYS A 125 21.22 -5.81 -1.27
N THR A 126 20.42 -6.00 -2.32
CA THR A 126 20.67 -5.46 -3.67
C THR A 126 19.92 -4.15 -3.94
N LEU A 127 19.07 -3.71 -3.01
CA LEU A 127 18.27 -2.47 -3.08
C LEU A 127 18.97 -1.28 -2.41
#